data_AF-I1BVT5-F1
#
_entry.id   AF-I1BVT5-F1
#
_cell.length_a   1.000
_cell.length_b   1.000
_cell.length_c   1.000
_cell.angle_alpha   90.00
_cell.angle_beta   90.00
_cell.angle_gamma   90.00
#
_symmetry.space_group_name_H-M   'P 1'
#
loop_
_entity.id
_entity.type
_entity.pdbx_description
1 polymer ?
#
loop_
_entity_poly.entity_id
_entity_poly.type
_entity_poly.pdbx_seq_one_letter_code
_entity_poly.pdbx_strand_id
1 'polypeptide(L)'
;MVCVLLHFNFFSTFRVDVVYKKKKLELFLLFFSFIIKMSPPQEPLHTVEPILSNNKNFTLKELVKSIHQVLGDQGLDSERIDANKIISLMEKYSSNADDWDHYTLFDHSRAYTRNLVDDGNGKFNLMILAWSKGQKSPIHDHSGSHCVMKILDGELQETLFDWPTSSTPDDETPFDITANNNNDNNNNNVNINQSPLNISRDTIYQPNQVTYVHDKIGLHRISNPNKEKGAVSLHLYTPPYKVCKTFEEKTGKARSSGVCSFYSIGGNRI
;
A
#
# COMPACT_ATOMS: atom_id res chain seq x y z
N MET A 1 -16.33 10.26 -76.38
CA MET A 1 -15.97 11.69 -76.32
C MET A 1 -15.96 12.09 -74.86
N VAL A 2 -14.78 12.48 -74.39
CA VAL A 2 -14.42 13.10 -73.08
C VAL A 2 -14.52 12.25 -71.80
N CYS A 3 -13.34 12.20 -71.16
CA CYS A 3 -12.89 11.60 -69.92
C CYS A 3 -13.00 12.61 -68.77
N VAL A 4 -13.36 12.19 -67.55
CA VAL A 4 -12.72 12.67 -66.29
C VAL A 4 -12.82 11.56 -65.23
N LEU A 5 -11.66 11.09 -64.77
CA LEU A 5 -11.46 10.26 -63.58
C LEU A 5 -11.91 10.99 -62.31
N LEU A 6 -12.33 10.27 -61.26
CA LEU A 6 -11.81 10.50 -59.90
C LEU A 6 -11.99 9.23 -59.04
N HIS A 7 -10.91 8.89 -58.35
CA HIS A 7 -10.70 7.67 -57.55
C HIS A 7 -11.56 7.64 -56.28
N PHE A 8 -12.06 6.44 -55.94
CA PHE A 8 -12.50 6.09 -54.60
C PHE A 8 -11.29 5.79 -53.71
N ASN A 9 -11.24 6.38 -52.52
CA ASN A 9 -10.43 5.86 -51.41
C ASN A 9 -11.17 6.01 -50.07
N PHE A 10 -11.04 4.96 -49.27
CA PHE A 10 -11.77 4.58 -48.07
C PHE A 10 -11.49 5.47 -46.82
N PHE A 11 -12.54 5.72 -46.03
CA PHE A 11 -12.65 5.89 -44.55
C PHE A 11 -11.79 6.98 -43.84
N SER A 12 -12.36 8.04 -43.23
CA SER A 12 -13.25 8.08 -42.03
C SER A 12 -12.58 7.41 -40.81
N THR A 13 -12.33 7.99 -39.64
CA THR A 13 -12.99 9.07 -38.89
C THR A 13 -12.10 9.33 -37.67
N PHE A 14 -11.45 10.49 -37.55
CA PHE A 14 -10.68 10.86 -36.34
C PHE A 14 -10.97 12.29 -35.88
N ARG A 15 -12.09 12.86 -36.34
CA ARG A 15 -12.37 14.30 -36.18
C ARG A 15 -13.68 14.65 -35.47
N VAL A 16 -14.39 13.68 -34.91
CA VAL A 16 -15.72 13.91 -34.29
C VAL A 16 -15.66 14.03 -32.76
N ASP A 17 -14.69 13.43 -32.07
CA ASP A 17 -14.69 13.38 -30.59
C ASP A 17 -14.17 14.65 -29.89
N VAL A 18 -13.37 15.49 -30.57
CA VAL A 18 -12.85 16.73 -29.98
C VAL A 18 -13.92 17.82 -29.92
N VAL A 19 -14.91 17.80 -30.82
CA VAL A 19 -15.97 18.81 -30.89
C VAL A 19 -17.03 18.58 -29.79
N TYR A 20 -17.30 17.32 -29.43
CA TYR A 20 -18.32 16.98 -28.42
C TYR A 20 -17.87 17.30 -26.99
N LYS A 21 -16.58 17.13 -26.67
CA LYS A 21 -16.02 17.49 -25.35
C LYS A 21 -15.93 19.00 -25.11
N LYS A 22 -15.69 19.81 -26.15
CA LYS A 22 -15.61 21.27 -26.02
C LYS A 22 -16.96 21.94 -25.76
N LYS A 23 -18.05 21.43 -26.34
CA LYS A 23 -19.40 21.99 -26.14
C LYS A 23 -19.98 21.74 -24.74
N LYS A 24 -19.58 20.65 -24.06
CA LYS A 24 -20.06 20.32 -22.72
C LYS A 24 -19.43 21.20 -21.63
N LEU A 25 -18.23 21.73 -21.87
CA LEU A 25 -17.53 22.62 -20.93
C LEU A 25 -18.06 24.06 -20.98
N GLU A 26 -18.43 24.56 -22.18
CA GLU A 26 -19.01 25.90 -22.31
C GLU A 26 -20.46 25.98 -21.81
N LEU A 27 -21.25 24.90 -21.93
CA LEU A 27 -22.61 24.87 -21.40
C LEU A 27 -22.65 24.81 -19.86
N PHE A 28 -21.61 24.25 -19.23
CA PHE A 28 -21.49 24.21 -17.77
C PHE A 28 -21.05 25.56 -17.18
N LEU A 29 -20.23 26.33 -17.91
CA LEU A 29 -19.78 27.67 -17.49
C LEU A 29 -20.88 28.74 -17.66
N LEU A 30 -21.76 28.60 -18.66
CA LEU A 30 -22.90 29.52 -18.83
C LEU A 30 -24.01 29.31 -17.78
N PHE A 31 -24.20 28.08 -17.28
CA PHE A 31 -25.13 27.83 -16.17
C PHE A 31 -24.63 28.38 -14.83
N PHE A 32 -23.31 28.37 -14.59
CA PHE A 32 -22.74 28.98 -13.39
C PHE A 32 -22.74 30.51 -13.43
N SER A 33 -22.61 31.11 -14.62
CA SER A 33 -22.63 32.57 -14.75
C SER A 33 -24.02 33.21 -14.64
N PHE A 34 -25.10 32.44 -14.73
CA PHE A 34 -26.48 32.96 -14.59
C PHE A 34 -27.03 32.88 -13.15
N ILE A 35 -26.46 32.02 -12.29
CA ILE A 35 -26.88 31.87 -10.88
C ILE A 35 -26.23 32.92 -9.95
N ILE A 36 -25.19 33.63 -10.41
CA ILE A 36 -24.47 34.63 -9.58
C ILE A 36 -25.15 36.03 -9.63
N LYS A 37 -26.18 36.25 -10.46
CA LYS A 37 -26.77 37.59 -10.65
C LYS A 37 -28.08 37.89 -9.90
N MET A 38 -28.55 37.05 -8.98
CA MET A 38 -29.76 37.34 -8.18
C MET A 38 -29.70 36.84 -6.74
N SER A 39 -28.71 37.31 -5.96
CA SER A 39 -28.76 37.20 -4.49
C SER A 39 -28.67 38.60 -3.86
N PRO A 40 -29.61 38.97 -2.95
CA PRO A 40 -29.55 40.24 -2.24
C PRO A 40 -28.31 40.29 -1.31
N PRO A 41 -27.83 41.49 -0.93
CA PRO A 41 -26.62 41.63 -0.13
C PRO A 41 -26.82 40.95 1.22
N GLN A 42 -26.03 39.91 1.49
CA GLN A 42 -25.96 39.28 2.80
C GLN A 42 -25.10 40.15 3.71
N GLU A 43 -25.63 40.48 4.89
CA GLU A 43 -24.89 41.09 5.99
C GLU A 43 -23.64 40.27 6.35
N PRO A 44 -22.57 40.90 6.88
CA PRO A 44 -21.31 40.22 7.10
C PRO A 44 -21.50 38.99 8.00
N LEU A 45 -21.31 37.82 7.39
CA LEU A 45 -21.29 36.53 8.04
C LEU A 45 -20.19 36.55 9.11
N HIS A 46 -20.59 36.43 10.37
CA HIS A 46 -19.68 36.16 11.48
C HIS A 46 -18.72 35.05 11.08
N THR A 47 -17.43 35.33 11.13
CA THR A 47 -16.36 34.36 10.93
C THR A 47 -16.52 33.25 11.95
N VAL A 48 -17.06 32.10 11.53
CA VAL A 48 -16.96 30.87 12.29
C VAL A 48 -15.51 30.44 12.20
N GLU A 49 -14.74 30.68 13.27
CA GLU A 49 -13.43 30.06 13.42
C GLU A 49 -13.57 28.54 13.24
N PRO A 50 -12.67 27.87 12.51
CA PRO A 50 -12.70 26.43 12.43
C PRO A 50 -12.52 25.89 13.84
N ILE A 51 -13.48 25.10 14.32
CA ILE A 51 -13.33 24.33 15.55
C ILE A 51 -12.21 23.32 15.28
N LEU A 52 -10.98 23.73 15.54
CA LEU A 52 -9.84 22.84 15.68
C LEU A 52 -10.09 22.11 17.01
N SER A 53 -10.89 21.05 16.97
CA SER A 53 -11.04 20.18 18.12
C SER A 53 -9.64 19.67 18.46
N ASN A 54 -9.11 20.11 19.60
CA ASN A 54 -7.86 19.67 20.19
C ASN A 54 -7.89 18.13 20.34
N ASN A 55 -7.47 17.39 19.31
CA ASN A 55 -7.16 15.97 19.38
C ASN A 55 -5.77 15.76 20.02
N LYS A 56 -5.46 16.50 21.10
CA LYS A 56 -4.20 16.37 21.84
C LYS A 56 -4.07 15.06 22.63
N ASN A 57 -5.12 14.23 22.65
CA ASN A 57 -5.21 13.01 23.48
C ASN A 57 -5.47 11.75 22.63
N PHE A 58 -4.83 11.61 21.46
CA PHE A 58 -4.79 10.31 20.78
C PHE A 58 -3.36 9.98 20.39
N THR A 59 -2.61 9.48 21.37
CA THR A 59 -1.21 9.05 21.32
C THR A 59 -1.07 7.64 20.73
N LEU A 60 0.15 7.19 20.42
CA LEU A 60 0.42 5.80 20.02
C LEU A 60 -0.09 4.80 21.06
N LYS A 61 0.02 5.13 22.36
CA LYS A 61 -0.48 4.28 23.44
C LYS A 61 -2.01 4.13 23.38
N GLU A 62 -2.73 5.20 23.07
CA GLU A 62 -4.19 5.17 22.90
C GLU A 62 -4.60 4.45 21.62
N LEU A 63 -3.80 4.57 20.56
CA LEU A 63 -3.95 3.79 19.33
C LEU A 63 -3.81 2.29 19.62
N VAL A 64 -2.73 1.85 20.29
CA VAL A 64 -2.51 0.45 20.69
C VAL A 64 -3.70 -0.07 21.50
N LYS A 65 -4.12 0.68 22.53
CA LYS A 65 -5.29 0.32 23.34
C LYS A 65 -6.56 0.16 22.50
N SER A 66 -6.78 1.05 21.54
CA SER A 66 -7.96 1.02 20.67
C SER A 66 -7.91 -0.17 19.68
N ILE A 67 -6.74 -0.50 19.16
CA ILE A 67 -6.52 -1.68 18.31
C ILE A 67 -6.86 -2.96 19.09
N HIS A 68 -6.34 -3.08 20.32
CA HIS A 68 -6.68 -4.19 21.22
C HIS A 68 -8.19 -4.30 21.45
N GLN A 69 -8.89 -3.19 21.65
CA GLN A 69 -10.35 -3.20 21.81
C GLN A 69 -11.11 -3.62 20.55
N VAL A 70 -10.63 -3.23 19.37
CA VAL A 70 -11.28 -3.58 18.09
C VAL A 70 -11.03 -5.04 17.72
N LEU A 71 -9.81 -5.54 17.90
CA LEU A 71 -9.44 -6.91 17.56
C LEU A 71 -9.85 -7.91 18.65
N GLY A 72 -9.96 -7.44 19.89
CA GLY A 72 -10.35 -8.23 21.05
C GLY A 72 -9.48 -9.48 21.26
N ASP A 73 -10.01 -10.43 22.01
CA ASP A 73 -9.32 -11.72 22.27
C ASP A 73 -9.40 -12.70 21.10
N GLN A 74 -10.20 -12.38 20.07
CA GLN A 74 -10.51 -13.29 18.97
C GLN A 74 -9.66 -13.04 17.70
N GLY A 75 -9.13 -11.82 17.50
CA GLY A 75 -8.40 -11.47 16.28
C GLY A 75 -9.29 -11.41 15.02
N LEU A 76 -8.67 -11.25 13.83
CA LEU A 76 -9.36 -11.23 12.53
C LEU A 76 -9.68 -12.64 11.98
N ASP A 77 -9.94 -13.65 12.80
CA ASP A 77 -10.02 -15.05 12.33
C ASP A 77 -11.35 -15.42 11.62
N SER A 78 -12.20 -14.46 11.24
CA SER A 78 -13.34 -14.72 10.34
C SER A 78 -13.89 -13.41 9.76
N GLU A 79 -14.70 -13.52 8.71
CA GLU A 79 -15.37 -12.51 7.85
C GLU A 79 -16.04 -11.28 8.53
N ARG A 80 -15.85 -11.04 9.82
CA ARG A 80 -16.54 -10.03 10.64
C ARG A 80 -15.78 -8.74 10.93
N ILE A 81 -14.45 -8.70 10.82
CA ILE A 81 -13.72 -7.48 11.17
C ILE A 81 -13.23 -6.77 9.91
N ASP A 82 -13.91 -5.66 9.66
CA ASP A 82 -13.60 -4.74 8.59
C ASP A 82 -12.27 -4.03 8.85
N ALA A 83 -11.30 -4.22 7.95
CA ALA A 83 -10.01 -3.53 7.96
C ALA A 83 -10.17 -2.01 8.05
N ASN A 84 -11.30 -1.45 7.58
CA ASN A 84 -11.60 -0.02 7.68
C ASN A 84 -11.59 0.48 9.13
N LYS A 85 -11.96 -0.34 10.13
CA LYS A 85 -11.89 0.09 11.54
C LYS A 85 -10.45 0.35 11.98
N ILE A 86 -9.52 -0.53 11.60
CA ILE A 86 -8.10 -0.37 11.91
C ILE A 86 -7.50 0.78 11.11
N ILE A 87 -7.85 0.90 9.81
CA ILE A 87 -7.45 2.03 8.97
C ILE A 87 -7.88 3.35 9.63
N SER A 88 -9.14 3.49 10.05
CA SER A 88 -9.63 4.70 10.71
C SER A 88 -8.93 5.00 12.03
N LEU A 89 -8.55 3.99 12.82
CA LEU A 89 -7.75 4.20 14.03
C LEU A 89 -6.34 4.70 13.69
N MET A 90 -5.69 4.11 12.69
CA MET A 90 -4.37 4.51 12.21
C MET A 90 -4.39 5.92 11.60
N GLU A 91 -5.46 6.30 10.89
CA GLU A 91 -5.67 7.65 10.34
C GLU A 91 -5.92 8.68 11.44
N LYS A 92 -6.70 8.32 12.47
CA LYS A 92 -6.99 9.18 13.63
C LYS A 92 -5.74 9.53 14.42
N TYR A 93 -4.77 8.62 14.49
CA TYR A 93 -3.47 8.89 15.12
C TYR A 93 -2.64 9.87 14.26
N SER A 94 -2.33 11.04 14.81
CA SER A 94 -1.34 11.95 14.23
C SER A 94 0.05 11.56 14.75
N SER A 95 0.96 11.22 13.83
CA SER A 95 2.35 10.86 14.12
C SER A 95 3.01 11.91 15.01
N ASN A 96 3.60 11.45 16.11
CA ASN A 96 4.37 12.25 17.04
C ASN A 96 5.62 11.48 17.46
N ALA A 97 6.81 12.01 17.17
CA ALA A 97 8.08 11.35 17.47
C ALA A 97 8.24 11.03 18.97
N ASP A 98 7.70 11.86 19.87
CA ASP A 98 7.73 11.60 21.32
C ASP A 98 7.06 10.27 21.70
N ASP A 99 6.12 9.78 20.88
CA ASP A 99 5.42 8.52 21.12
C ASP A 99 6.19 7.29 20.62
N TRP A 100 7.04 7.45 19.59
CA TRP A 100 7.53 6.31 18.79
C TRP A 100 9.04 6.26 18.55
N ASP A 101 9.80 7.32 18.81
CA ASP A 101 11.22 7.40 18.49
C ASP A 101 12.03 6.32 19.24
N HIS A 102 11.67 6.02 20.49
CA HIS A 102 12.36 4.98 21.28
C HIS A 102 12.17 3.55 20.74
N TYR A 103 11.18 3.30 19.88
CA TYR A 103 11.05 2.04 19.17
C TYR A 103 11.84 2.01 17.84
N THR A 104 12.38 3.15 17.40
CA THR A 104 12.88 3.33 16.03
C THR A 104 14.40 3.15 15.96
N LEU A 105 14.84 1.88 15.92
CA LEU A 105 16.26 1.57 15.84
C LEU A 105 16.68 1.34 14.39
N PHE A 106 17.41 2.28 13.81
CA PHE A 106 17.99 2.13 12.47
C PHE A 106 19.21 1.18 12.48
N ASP A 107 19.40 0.48 11.35
CA ASP A 107 20.65 -0.18 10.96
C ASP A 107 20.89 0.12 9.48
N HIS A 108 21.76 1.08 9.20
CA HIS A 108 22.01 1.54 7.83
C HIS A 108 22.80 0.56 6.96
N SER A 109 23.27 -0.56 7.53
CA SER A 109 23.80 -1.68 6.73
C SER A 109 22.68 -2.51 6.09
N ARG A 110 21.43 -2.31 6.52
CA ARG A 110 20.23 -3.01 6.04
C ARG A 110 19.33 -2.07 5.25
N ALA A 111 18.46 -2.67 4.42
CA ALA A 111 17.42 -1.92 3.74
C ALA A 111 16.45 -1.26 4.74
N TYR A 112 16.04 -2.01 5.76
CA TYR A 112 15.23 -1.55 6.87
C TYR A 112 15.40 -2.46 8.08
N THR A 113 14.98 -2.01 9.26
CA THR A 113 14.83 -2.81 10.48
C THR A 113 13.34 -2.99 10.82
N ARG A 114 12.99 -4.06 11.53
CA ARG A 114 11.62 -4.34 12.02
C ARG A 114 11.61 -4.29 13.53
N ASN A 115 10.96 -3.31 14.13
CA ASN A 115 11.02 -3.04 15.56
C ASN A 115 9.63 -3.30 16.16
N LEU A 116 9.49 -4.36 16.95
CA LEU A 116 8.20 -4.73 17.53
C LEU A 116 7.80 -3.72 18.61
N VAL A 117 6.62 -3.12 18.44
CA VAL A 117 6.01 -2.19 19.41
C VAL A 117 5.12 -2.95 20.37
N ASP A 118 4.25 -3.82 19.84
CA ASP A 118 3.26 -4.58 20.60
C ASP A 118 3.02 -5.92 19.88
N ASP A 119 3.07 -7.03 20.62
CA ASP A 119 2.76 -8.39 20.13
C ASP A 119 1.27 -8.72 20.19
N GLY A 120 0.45 -7.70 20.51
CA GLY A 120 -0.97 -7.81 20.67
C GLY A 120 -1.31 -8.77 21.80
N ASN A 121 -1.96 -9.85 21.40
CA ASN A 121 -2.36 -10.98 22.25
C ASN A 121 -2.23 -12.27 21.41
N GLY A 122 -1.24 -12.30 20.52
CA GLY A 122 -1.07 -13.35 19.50
C GLY A 122 -1.97 -13.18 18.27
N LYS A 123 -2.82 -12.15 18.21
CA LYS A 123 -3.73 -11.90 17.08
C LYS A 123 -3.29 -10.83 16.10
N PHE A 124 -2.36 -9.98 16.51
CA PHE A 124 -1.74 -9.00 15.62
C PHE A 124 -0.33 -8.68 16.11
N ASN A 125 0.51 -8.18 15.21
CA ASN A 125 1.74 -7.51 15.58
C ASN A 125 1.63 -6.05 15.13
N LEU A 126 1.96 -5.12 16.03
CA LEU A 126 2.21 -3.73 15.69
C LEU A 126 3.72 -3.49 15.75
N MET A 127 4.30 -2.99 14.67
CA MET A 127 5.75 -2.78 14.57
C MET A 127 6.09 -1.54 13.78
N ILE A 128 7.25 -0.97 14.06
CA ILE A 128 7.84 0.11 13.28
C ILE A 128 8.90 -0.43 12.35
N LEU A 129 8.83 -0.05 11.08
CA LEU A 129 9.92 -0.23 10.14
C LEU A 129 10.71 1.08 9.99
N ALA A 130 12.02 1.00 10.21
CA ALA A 130 12.95 2.11 10.02
C ALA A 130 13.73 1.89 8.71
N TRP A 131 13.45 2.72 7.71
CA TRP A 131 13.90 2.54 6.33
C TRP A 131 15.16 3.35 6.05
N SER A 132 16.23 2.68 5.66
CA SER A 132 17.45 3.34 5.20
C SER A 132 17.19 4.14 3.92
N LYS A 133 17.92 5.24 3.78
CA LYS A 133 17.83 6.14 2.62
C LYS A 133 18.08 5.40 1.30
N GLY A 134 17.22 5.61 0.32
CA GLY A 134 17.32 5.04 -1.03
C GLY A 134 17.12 3.53 -1.12
N GLN A 135 16.72 2.88 -0.02
CA GLN A 135 16.57 1.42 0.04
C GLN A 135 15.13 0.98 -0.23
N LYS A 136 14.97 -0.30 -0.57
CA LYS A 136 13.68 -0.92 -0.89
C LYS A 136 13.58 -2.33 -0.34
N SER A 137 12.37 -2.77 -0.07
CA SER A 137 12.08 -4.17 0.20
C SER A 137 12.19 -5.02 -1.08
N PRO A 138 12.31 -6.35 -0.96
CA PRO A 138 11.89 -7.26 -2.02
C PRO A 138 10.41 -7.04 -2.38
N ILE A 139 10.00 -7.53 -3.55
CA ILE A 139 8.57 -7.73 -3.84
C ILE A 139 8.11 -8.91 -2.99
N HIS A 140 7.02 -8.78 -2.24
CA HIS A 140 6.59 -9.81 -1.29
C HIS A 140 5.07 -9.87 -1.11
N ASP A 141 4.62 -11.02 -0.59
CA ASP A 141 3.28 -11.25 -0.08
C ASP A 141 3.20 -11.06 1.45
N HIS A 142 2.02 -11.31 2.01
CA HIS A 142 1.72 -11.20 3.43
C HIS A 142 1.26 -12.52 4.07
N SER A 143 1.36 -13.64 3.34
CA SER A 143 0.99 -14.99 3.84
C SER A 143 -0.41 -15.04 4.46
N GLY A 144 -1.38 -14.51 3.72
CA GLY A 144 -2.78 -14.43 4.11
C GLY A 144 -3.09 -13.40 5.20
N SER A 145 -2.10 -12.61 5.63
CA SER A 145 -2.28 -11.60 6.68
C SER A 145 -2.73 -10.27 6.11
N HIS A 146 -3.60 -9.58 6.84
CA HIS A 146 -3.95 -8.20 6.57
C HIS A 146 -2.79 -7.28 6.99
N CYS A 147 -2.45 -6.30 6.15
CA CYS A 147 -1.42 -5.31 6.41
C CYS A 147 -2.00 -3.91 6.34
N VAL A 148 -1.93 -3.16 7.44
CA VAL A 148 -2.20 -1.71 7.46
C VAL A 148 -0.89 -1.00 7.73
N MET A 149 -0.47 -0.12 6.81
CA MET A 149 0.77 0.66 6.91
C MET A 149 0.45 2.14 7.02
N LYS A 150 1.04 2.82 8.01
CA LYS A 150 1.00 4.29 8.16
C LYS A 150 2.39 4.87 8.06
N ILE A 151 2.54 5.99 7.35
CA ILE A 151 3.80 6.75 7.32
C ILE A 151 3.89 7.61 8.59
N LEU A 152 4.95 7.42 9.38
CA LEU A 152 5.21 8.19 10.59
C LEU A 152 6.13 9.39 10.32
N ASP A 153 7.19 9.18 9.55
CA ASP A 153 8.14 10.23 9.14
C ASP A 153 8.75 9.93 7.76
N GLY A 154 9.15 10.99 7.05
CA GLY A 154 9.64 10.92 5.67
C GLY A 154 8.54 10.58 4.66
N GLU A 155 8.93 9.92 3.56
CA GLU A 155 8.00 9.45 2.53
C GLU A 155 8.37 8.03 2.11
N LEU A 156 7.38 7.24 1.71
CA LEU A 156 7.58 5.89 1.16
C LEU A 156 6.78 5.72 -0.13
N GLN A 157 7.39 5.06 -1.10
CA GLN A 157 6.75 4.66 -2.35
C GLN A 157 6.34 3.19 -2.24
N GLU A 158 5.07 2.91 -2.52
CA GLU A 158 4.53 1.56 -2.70
C GLU A 158 4.33 1.28 -4.19
N THR A 159 5.00 0.23 -4.69
CA THR A 159 4.70 -0.36 -5.99
C THR A 159 3.94 -1.66 -5.78
N LEU A 160 2.69 -1.71 -6.22
CA LEU A 160 1.81 -2.88 -6.20
C LEU A 160 1.97 -3.66 -7.50
N PHE A 161 2.03 -4.99 -7.40
CA PHE A 161 2.17 -5.92 -8.50
C PHE A 161 1.04 -6.94 -8.51
N ASP A 162 0.61 -7.34 -9.70
CA ASP A 162 -0.27 -8.48 -9.87
C ASP A 162 0.47 -9.79 -9.55
N TRP A 163 -0.27 -10.82 -9.15
CA TRP A 163 0.29 -12.16 -9.01
C TRP A 163 0.74 -12.72 -10.38
N PRO A 164 1.85 -13.49 -10.43
CA PRO A 164 2.23 -14.21 -11.65
C PRO A 164 1.08 -15.07 -12.16
N THR A 165 0.90 -15.15 -13.49
CA THR A 165 -0.23 -15.84 -14.14
C THR A 165 -0.34 -17.33 -13.82
N SER A 166 0.74 -17.95 -13.33
CA SER A 166 0.83 -19.36 -12.93
C SER A 166 0.76 -19.59 -11.42
N SER A 167 0.52 -18.55 -10.62
CA SER A 167 0.44 -18.63 -9.16
C SER A 167 -0.77 -17.86 -8.65
N THR A 168 -1.48 -18.45 -7.71
CA THR A 168 -2.58 -17.82 -6.99
C THR A 168 -2.21 -17.58 -5.52
N PRO A 169 -2.89 -16.66 -4.83
CA PRO A 169 -2.67 -16.43 -3.39
C PRO A 169 -2.76 -17.71 -2.54
N ASP A 170 -3.57 -18.68 -2.98
CA ASP A 170 -3.89 -19.92 -2.27
C ASP A 170 -2.93 -21.08 -2.60
N ASP A 171 -1.91 -20.87 -3.45
CA ASP A 171 -0.92 -21.90 -3.75
C ASP A 171 0.01 -22.13 -2.55
N GLU A 172 -0.42 -22.99 -1.62
CA GLU A 172 0.32 -23.40 -0.42
C GLU A 172 1.54 -24.27 -0.72
N THR A 173 1.74 -24.71 -1.97
CA THR A 173 2.90 -25.55 -2.29
C THR A 173 4.19 -24.73 -2.12
N PRO A 174 5.13 -25.14 -1.25
CA PRO A 174 6.46 -24.58 -1.22
C PRO A 174 7.13 -25.01 -2.53
N PHE A 175 7.05 -24.17 -3.56
CA PHE A 175 7.82 -24.37 -4.79
C PHE A 175 9.28 -24.00 -4.49
N ASP A 176 9.93 -24.81 -3.65
CA ASP A 176 11.33 -24.67 -3.30
C ASP A 176 12.18 -25.33 -4.40
N ILE A 177 12.38 -24.61 -5.51
CA ILE A 177 13.25 -25.03 -6.61
C ILE A 177 14.74 -25.06 -6.16
N THR A 178 15.06 -24.64 -4.93
CA THR A 178 16.44 -24.71 -4.41
C THR A 178 16.78 -26.03 -3.73
N ALA A 179 15.82 -26.93 -3.54
CA ALA A 179 16.11 -28.32 -3.21
C ALA A 179 16.72 -29.01 -4.44
N ASN A 180 18.06 -29.07 -4.48
CA ASN A 180 18.84 -29.95 -5.36
C ASN A 180 18.53 -31.42 -5.03
N ASN A 181 17.33 -31.90 -5.37
CA ASN A 181 16.98 -33.31 -5.30
C ASN A 181 17.47 -33.97 -6.60
N ASN A 182 18.75 -34.33 -6.61
CA ASN A 182 19.29 -35.34 -7.52
C ASN A 182 18.71 -36.70 -7.14
N ASN A 183 17.44 -36.94 -7.44
CA ASN A 183 16.82 -38.24 -7.62
C ASN A 183 15.31 -38.01 -7.82
N ASP A 184 14.88 -37.87 -9.08
CA ASP A 184 13.66 -38.51 -9.54
C ASP A 184 13.55 -38.42 -11.08
N ASN A 185 13.63 -39.58 -11.71
CA ASN A 185 13.36 -39.79 -13.13
C ASN A 185 11.84 -39.76 -13.38
N ASN A 186 11.24 -38.57 -13.33
CA ASN A 186 9.89 -38.36 -13.86
C ASN A 186 9.82 -37.04 -14.64
N ASN A 187 9.85 -37.18 -15.97
CA ASN A 187 9.69 -36.12 -16.96
C ASN A 187 8.29 -35.49 -16.89
N ASN A 188 8.06 -34.61 -15.91
CA ASN A 188 7.04 -33.57 -16.00
C ASN A 188 7.75 -32.22 -15.86
N ASN A 189 8.46 -31.82 -16.92
CA ASN A 189 8.93 -30.46 -17.10
C ASN A 189 7.71 -29.54 -17.24
N VAL A 190 7.12 -29.13 -16.12
CA VAL A 190 6.25 -27.96 -16.07
C VAL A 190 7.16 -26.78 -16.36
N ASN A 191 7.23 -26.41 -17.63
CA ASN A 191 7.89 -25.20 -18.08
C ASN A 191 7.03 -24.03 -17.56
N ILE A 192 7.22 -23.65 -16.29
CA ILE A 192 6.54 -22.51 -15.71
C ILE A 192 7.00 -21.32 -16.54
N ASN A 193 6.11 -20.79 -17.37
CA ASN A 193 6.36 -19.59 -18.16
C ASN A 193 6.64 -18.44 -17.19
N GLN A 194 7.91 -18.26 -16.85
CA GLN A 194 8.40 -17.15 -16.05
C GLN A 194 8.20 -15.89 -16.87
N SER A 195 7.47 -14.93 -16.32
CA SER A 195 7.19 -13.65 -16.96
C SER A 195 7.45 -12.51 -15.97
N PRO A 196 7.86 -11.32 -16.44
CA PRO A 196 7.96 -10.16 -15.58
C PRO A 196 6.65 -9.88 -14.85
N LEU A 197 6.75 -9.47 -13.58
CA LEU A 197 5.59 -9.03 -12.81
C LEU A 197 5.05 -7.73 -13.38
N ASN A 198 3.72 -7.64 -13.48
CA ASN A 198 3.04 -6.42 -13.93
C ASN A 198 2.82 -5.46 -12.76
N ILE A 199 3.15 -4.18 -12.95
CA ILE A 199 2.85 -3.14 -11.97
C ILE A 199 1.39 -2.72 -12.15
N SER A 200 0.59 -2.87 -11.09
CA SER A 200 -0.82 -2.47 -11.10
C SER A 200 -1.03 -1.07 -10.52
N ARG A 201 -0.18 -0.64 -9.57
CA ARG A 201 -0.23 0.70 -8.98
C ARG A 201 1.14 1.12 -8.47
N ASP A 202 1.43 2.41 -8.55
CA ASP A 202 2.62 3.01 -7.97
C ASP A 202 2.21 4.30 -7.25
N THR A 203 2.55 4.45 -5.97
CA THR A 203 2.04 5.55 -5.12
C THR A 203 3.09 5.99 -4.11
N ILE A 204 3.32 7.30 -3.99
CA ILE A 204 4.13 7.89 -2.93
C ILE A 204 3.21 8.34 -1.80
N TYR A 205 3.47 7.83 -0.59
CA TYR A 205 2.79 8.19 0.64
C TYR A 205 3.62 9.16 1.48
N GLN A 206 2.94 10.19 1.97
CA GLN A 206 3.43 11.26 2.83
C GLN A 206 3.10 10.98 4.30
N PRO A 207 3.72 11.70 5.26
CA PRO A 207 3.45 11.51 6.68
C PRO A 207 1.95 11.53 7.01
N ASN A 208 1.56 10.67 7.95
CA ASN A 208 0.20 10.39 8.39
C ASN A 208 -0.72 9.65 7.41
N GLN A 209 -0.36 9.50 6.13
CA GLN A 209 -1.15 8.70 5.21
C GLN A 209 -1.11 7.22 5.58
N VAL A 210 -2.22 6.54 5.33
CA VAL A 210 -2.42 5.12 5.62
C VAL A 210 -2.73 4.39 4.32
N THR A 211 -2.18 3.19 4.17
CA THR A 211 -2.51 2.26 3.10
C THR A 211 -2.81 0.87 3.67
N TYR A 212 -3.47 0.05 2.86
CA TYR A 212 -3.88 -1.30 3.20
C TYR A 212 -3.57 -2.24 2.04
N VAL A 213 -3.04 -3.41 2.38
CA VAL A 213 -2.78 -4.48 1.43
C VAL A 213 -3.08 -5.84 2.06
N HIS A 214 -3.47 -6.78 1.21
CA HIS A 214 -3.70 -8.17 1.52
C HIS A 214 -3.38 -8.97 0.23
N ASP A 215 -3.11 -10.27 0.35
CA ASP A 215 -2.70 -11.09 -0.80
C ASP A 215 -3.78 -11.17 -1.90
N LYS A 216 -5.06 -11.00 -1.54
CA LYS A 216 -6.17 -10.85 -2.50
C LYS A 216 -6.11 -9.56 -3.32
N ILE A 217 -5.35 -8.56 -2.90
CA ILE A 217 -5.13 -7.30 -3.63
C ILE A 217 -3.92 -7.44 -4.56
N GLY A 218 -2.81 -7.99 -4.06
CA GLY A 218 -1.60 -8.18 -4.85
C GLY A 218 -0.34 -8.26 -3.99
N LEU A 219 0.80 -8.32 -4.67
CA LEU A 219 2.13 -8.25 -4.07
C LEU A 219 2.57 -6.79 -3.99
N HIS A 220 3.48 -6.44 -3.09
CA HIS A 220 4.02 -5.09 -3.11
C HIS A 220 5.51 -4.99 -2.80
N ARG A 221 6.07 -3.83 -3.15
CA ARG A 221 7.39 -3.37 -2.75
C ARG A 221 7.26 -2.00 -2.14
N ILE A 222 7.88 -1.82 -0.98
CA ILE A 222 8.00 -0.53 -0.33
C ILE A 222 9.43 -0.02 -0.49
N SER A 223 9.58 1.25 -0.86
CA SER A 223 10.87 1.90 -1.00
C SER A 223 10.88 3.27 -0.35
N ASN A 224 12.02 3.62 0.25
CA ASN A 224 12.32 5.01 0.61
C ASN A 224 13.02 5.67 -0.60
N PRO A 225 12.34 6.55 -1.36
CA PRO A 225 12.92 7.19 -2.54
C PRO A 225 13.96 8.26 -2.17
N ASN A 226 13.97 8.72 -0.91
CA ASN A 226 14.87 9.78 -0.47
C ASN A 226 16.30 9.24 -0.31
N LYS A 227 17.27 9.88 -0.97
CA LYS A 227 18.69 9.46 -0.94
C LYS A 227 19.50 10.02 0.22
N GLU A 228 18.92 10.97 0.96
CA GLU A 228 19.59 11.71 2.02
C GLU A 228 19.08 11.36 3.42
N LYS A 229 17.78 11.06 3.55
CA LYS A 229 17.12 10.81 4.84
C LYS A 229 16.46 9.43 4.90
N GLY A 230 16.43 8.88 6.12
CA GLY A 230 15.61 7.70 6.41
C GLY A 230 14.12 8.03 6.40
N ALA A 231 13.28 7.01 6.51
CA ALA A 231 11.84 7.12 6.68
C ALA A 231 11.35 6.12 7.73
N VAL A 232 10.18 6.37 8.30
CA VAL A 232 9.61 5.55 9.38
C VAL A 232 8.16 5.23 9.06
N SER A 233 7.78 3.97 9.18
CA SER A 233 6.39 3.53 9.03
C SER A 233 5.94 2.63 10.17
N LEU A 234 4.66 2.72 10.52
CA LEU A 234 3.97 1.84 11.46
C LEU A 234 3.20 0.79 10.67
N HIS A 235 3.42 -0.48 10.99
CA HIS A 235 2.78 -1.63 10.34
C HIS A 235 1.98 -2.42 11.36
N LEU A 236 0.74 -2.71 11.03
CA LEU A 236 -0.08 -3.70 11.73
C LEU A 236 -0.30 -4.90 10.81
N TYR A 237 0.05 -6.08 11.32
CA TYR A 237 -0.24 -7.36 10.66
C TYR A 237 -1.18 -8.20 11.51
N THR A 238 -2.21 -8.78 10.88
CA THR A 238 -3.15 -9.67 11.56
C THR A 238 -3.75 -10.71 10.59
N PRO A 239 -3.68 -12.02 10.89
CA PRO A 239 -2.90 -12.60 11.99
C PRO A 239 -1.39 -12.32 11.84
N PRO A 240 -0.58 -12.53 12.89
CA PRO A 240 0.87 -12.46 12.78
C PRO A 240 1.42 -13.59 11.92
N TYR A 241 2.45 -13.32 11.11
CA TYR A 241 3.18 -14.33 10.35
C TYR A 241 4.70 -14.24 10.60
N LYS A 242 5.41 -15.34 10.34
CA LYS A 242 6.87 -15.46 10.53
C LYS A 242 7.65 -15.56 9.23
N VAL A 243 7.01 -15.96 8.15
CA VAL A 243 7.62 -16.20 6.83
C VAL A 243 6.66 -15.66 5.78
N CYS A 244 7.19 -15.05 4.72
CA CYS A 244 6.45 -14.68 3.52
C CYS A 244 7.17 -15.18 2.26
N LYS A 245 6.55 -15.03 1.10
CA LYS A 245 7.21 -15.23 -0.19
C LYS A 245 7.77 -13.90 -0.68
N THR A 246 8.95 -13.97 -1.29
CA THR A 246 9.53 -12.86 -2.07
C THR A 246 9.61 -13.25 -3.54
N PHE A 247 9.45 -12.28 -4.42
CA PHE A 247 9.33 -12.50 -5.86
C PHE A 247 10.40 -11.75 -6.63
N GLU A 248 10.94 -12.41 -7.65
CA GLU A 248 11.82 -11.79 -8.63
C GLU A 248 11.00 -11.05 -9.69
N GLU A 249 11.24 -9.75 -9.83
CA GLU A 249 10.47 -8.86 -10.70
C GLU A 249 10.49 -9.27 -12.19
N LYS A 250 11.61 -9.81 -12.69
CA LYS A 250 11.77 -10.14 -14.12
C LYS A 250 11.16 -11.49 -14.52
N THR A 251 10.98 -12.39 -13.57
CA THR A 251 10.62 -13.78 -13.84
C THR A 251 9.33 -14.21 -13.14
N GLY A 252 8.89 -13.44 -12.13
CA GLY A 252 7.81 -13.83 -11.23
C GLY A 252 8.19 -14.97 -10.28
N LYS A 253 9.45 -15.42 -10.28
CA LYS A 253 9.88 -16.56 -9.47
C LYS A 253 9.77 -16.22 -7.98
N ALA A 254 9.01 -17.04 -7.26
CA ALA A 254 8.85 -16.93 -5.82
C ALA A 254 9.96 -17.70 -5.07
N ARG A 255 10.27 -17.23 -3.87
CA ARG A 255 11.11 -17.93 -2.88
C ARG A 255 10.66 -17.56 -1.47
N SER A 256 10.85 -18.46 -0.50
CA SER A 256 10.63 -18.13 0.91
C SER A 256 11.57 -17.00 1.37
N SER A 257 11.06 -16.11 2.23
CA SER A 257 11.83 -15.01 2.82
C SER A 257 12.84 -15.46 3.88
N GLY A 258 12.75 -16.72 4.34
CA GLY A 258 13.26 -17.11 5.65
C GLY A 258 12.46 -16.45 6.78
N VAL A 259 12.90 -16.61 8.03
CA VAL A 259 12.19 -16.04 9.18
C VAL A 259 12.32 -14.52 9.21
N CYS A 260 11.19 -13.82 9.14
CA CYS A 260 11.07 -12.38 9.34
C CYS A 260 11.29 -12.05 10.82
N SER A 261 12.56 -11.93 11.21
CA SER A 261 12.98 -11.60 12.58
C SER A 261 12.72 -10.13 12.93
N PHE A 262 12.59 -9.86 14.23
CA PHE A 262 12.62 -8.50 14.77
C PHE A 262 14.06 -8.08 15.02
N TYR A 263 14.33 -6.80 14.80
CA TYR A 263 15.58 -6.15 15.16
C TYR A 263 15.55 -5.69 16.62
N SER A 264 14.41 -5.22 17.10
CA SER A 264 14.20 -4.85 18.50
C SER A 264 12.79 -5.22 18.97
N ILE A 265 12.62 -5.30 20.29
CA ILE A 265 11.33 -5.50 20.94
C ILE A 265 11.19 -4.45 22.04
N GLY A 266 10.10 -3.68 22.01
CA GLY A 266 9.83 -2.64 23.01
C GLY A 266 10.93 -1.57 23.10
N GLY A 267 11.64 -1.31 21.99
CA GLY A 267 12.76 -0.36 21.92
C GLY A 267 14.12 -0.94 22.32
N ASN A 268 14.19 -2.22 22.69
CA ASN A 268 15.44 -2.87 23.09
C ASN A 268 15.95 -3.81 21.99
N ARG A 269 17.22 -3.66 21.60
CA ARG A 269 17.89 -4.52 20.62
C ARG A 269 17.98 -5.97 21.15
N ILE A 270 17.67 -6.95 20.30
CA ILE A 270 17.74 -8.39 20.62
C ILE A 270 18.95 -9.12 20.01
#